data_AF-A0AAV8VE40-F1
#
_entry.id   AF-A0AAV8VE40-F1
#
_cell.length_a   1.000
_cell.length_b   1.000
_cell.length_c   1.000
_cell.angle_alpha   90.00
_cell.angle_beta   90.00
_cell.angle_gamma   90.00
#
_symmetry.space_group_name_H-M   'P 1'
#
loop_
_entity.id
_entity.type
_entity.pdbx_description
1 polymer ?
#
loop_
_entity_poly.entity_id
_entity_poly.type
_entity_poly.pdbx_seq_one_letter_code
_entity_poly.pdbx_strand_id
1 'polypeptide(L)'
;MGHGFGQLYKLRGIITYRLSPFEQRAFAGVISKGIPNTLRRISESIFYVVPPLAIGYLVYDQAEKEHERLMRKNPADYENDNVIKWCLGTTEQLSLGTVSTDHKIWKVSTDRPRKQK
;
A
#
# COMPACT_ATOMS: atom_id res chain seq x y z
N MET A 1 13.76 -26.83 -35.55
CA MET A 1 12.37 -26.45 -35.93
C MET A 1 12.45 -25.11 -36.66
N GLY A 2 11.81 -24.99 -37.84
CA GLY A 2 12.17 -24.09 -38.97
C GLY A 2 12.52 -22.63 -38.62
N HIS A 3 13.61 -22.14 -39.23
CA HIS A 3 14.30 -20.88 -38.88
C HIS A 3 14.06 -19.74 -39.90
N GLY A 4 13.12 -19.89 -40.85
CA GLY A 4 12.88 -18.89 -41.89
C GLY A 4 11.59 -19.12 -42.70
N PHE A 5 11.12 -18.06 -43.37
CA PHE A 5 9.91 -18.09 -44.19
C PHE A 5 10.00 -19.17 -45.28
N GLY A 6 8.91 -19.93 -45.46
CA GLY A 6 8.83 -21.05 -46.41
C GLY A 6 9.12 -22.44 -45.80
N GLN A 7 9.74 -22.53 -44.61
CA GLN A 7 10.06 -23.81 -43.95
C GLN A 7 9.31 -24.04 -42.63
N LEU A 8 8.24 -23.27 -42.34
CA LEU A 8 7.50 -23.38 -41.08
C LEU A 8 6.55 -24.60 -41.07
N TYR A 9 5.63 -24.66 -42.03
CA TYR A 9 4.56 -25.67 -42.06
C TYR A 9 3.97 -25.82 -43.47
N LYS A 10 3.51 -27.02 -43.81
CA LYS A 10 2.84 -27.30 -45.10
C LYS A 10 1.33 -27.10 -44.96
N LEU A 11 0.86 -25.88 -45.25
CA LEU A 11 -0.56 -25.53 -45.29
C LEU A 11 -1.14 -25.71 -46.71
N ARG A 12 -2.33 -26.30 -46.81
CA ARG A 12 -3.08 -26.47 -48.08
C ARG A 12 -4.54 -26.09 -47.85
N GLY A 13 -5.16 -25.39 -48.80
CA GLY A 13 -6.61 -25.15 -48.83
C GLY A 13 -7.15 -24.00 -47.97
N ILE A 14 -6.30 -23.07 -47.49
CA ILE A 14 -6.77 -21.87 -46.77
C ILE A 14 -6.78 -20.68 -47.72
N ILE A 15 -7.95 -20.03 -47.86
CA ILE A 15 -8.12 -18.79 -48.62
C ILE A 15 -8.35 -17.66 -47.63
N THR A 16 -7.49 -16.63 -47.65
CA THR A 16 -7.61 -15.45 -46.78
C THR A 16 -7.86 -14.21 -47.60
N TYR A 17 -8.91 -13.46 -47.25
CA TYR A 17 -9.23 -12.17 -47.87
C TYR A 17 -8.76 -11.02 -46.98
N ARG A 18 -8.24 -9.97 -47.58
CA ARG A 18 -7.79 -8.75 -46.88
C ARG A 18 -8.14 -7.52 -47.71
N LEU A 19 -8.47 -6.44 -47.02
CA LEU A 19 -8.69 -5.13 -47.62
C LEU A 19 -7.42 -4.28 -47.50
N SER A 20 -7.17 -3.38 -48.45
CA SER A 20 -6.05 -2.43 -48.37
C SER A 20 -6.16 -1.55 -47.11
N PRO A 21 -5.05 -1.25 -46.40
CA PRO A 21 -5.10 -0.42 -45.19
C PRO A 21 -5.62 1.01 -45.45
N PHE A 22 -5.49 1.52 -46.68
CA PHE A 22 -5.99 2.85 -47.06
C PHE A 22 -7.53 2.91 -47.16
N GLU A 23 -8.19 1.76 -47.23
CA GLU A 23 -9.66 1.65 -47.29
C GLU A 23 -10.25 1.28 -45.92
N GLN A 24 -9.42 0.88 -44.96
CA GLN A 24 -9.86 0.53 -43.62
C GLN A 24 -9.88 1.75 -42.70
N ARG A 25 -10.87 1.78 -41.79
CA ARG A 25 -10.89 2.78 -40.71
C ARG A 25 -10.09 2.22 -39.52
N ALA A 26 -8.98 2.87 -39.18
CA ALA A 26 -8.05 2.41 -38.13
C ALA A 26 -8.71 2.19 -36.75
N PHE A 27 -9.71 3.00 -36.39
CA PHE A 27 -10.42 2.91 -35.11
C PHE A 27 -11.87 2.42 -35.23
N ALA A 28 -12.18 1.65 -36.28
CA ALA A 28 -13.52 1.07 -36.43
C ALA A 28 -13.88 0.22 -35.21
N GLY A 29 -14.97 0.56 -34.53
CA GLY A 29 -15.52 -0.25 -33.43
C GLY A 29 -14.72 -0.23 -32.12
N VAL A 30 -13.80 0.72 -31.91
CA VAL A 30 -13.05 0.83 -30.65
C VAL A 30 -13.97 1.03 -29.45
N ILE A 31 -14.95 1.93 -29.58
CA ILE A 31 -15.88 2.21 -28.48
C ILE A 31 -16.91 1.08 -28.36
N SER A 32 -17.54 0.67 -29.46
CA SER A 32 -18.65 -0.29 -29.43
C SER A 32 -18.22 -1.74 -29.19
N LYS A 33 -17.06 -2.17 -29.70
CA LYS A 33 -16.55 -3.54 -29.53
C LYS A 33 -15.29 -3.59 -28.67
N GLY A 34 -14.42 -2.60 -28.78
CA GLY A 34 -13.15 -2.59 -28.03
C GLY A 34 -13.36 -2.49 -26.52
N ILE A 35 -14.17 -1.53 -26.05
CA ILE A 35 -14.40 -1.32 -24.61
C ILE A 35 -15.08 -2.55 -23.97
N PRO A 36 -16.21 -3.08 -24.49
CA PRO A 36 -16.84 -4.26 -23.88
C PRO A 36 -15.93 -5.49 -23.90
N ASN A 37 -15.15 -5.69 -24.97
CA ASN A 37 -14.21 -6.81 -25.02
C ASN A 37 -13.05 -6.65 -24.04
N THR A 38 -12.56 -5.41 -23.83
CA THR A 38 -11.49 -5.14 -22.86
C THR A 38 -11.97 -5.38 -21.44
N LEU A 39 -13.18 -4.91 -21.11
CA LEU A 39 -13.79 -5.16 -19.80
C LEU A 39 -13.97 -6.67 -19.55
N ARG A 40 -14.48 -7.42 -20.55
CA ARG A 40 -14.59 -8.88 -20.46
C ARG A 40 -13.23 -9.54 -20.14
N ARG A 41 -12.15 -9.13 -20.82
CA ARG A 41 -10.79 -9.66 -20.59
C ARG A 41 -10.28 -9.32 -19.19
N ILE A 42 -10.58 -8.13 -18.67
CA ILE A 42 -10.20 -7.74 -17.31
C ILE A 42 -10.97 -8.59 -16.29
N SER A 43 -12.29 -8.74 -16.47
CA SER A 43 -13.13 -9.58 -15.60
C SER A 43 -12.65 -11.03 -15.52
N GLU A 44 -12.18 -11.62 -16.62
CA GLU A 44 -11.65 -12.99 -16.65
C GLU A 44 -10.33 -13.16 -15.87
N SER A 45 -9.54 -12.09 -15.74
CA SER A 45 -8.22 -12.12 -15.09
C SER A 45 -8.23 -11.58 -13.66
N ILE A 46 -9.27 -10.84 -13.27
CA ILE A 46 -9.41 -10.23 -11.94
C ILE A 46 -9.21 -11.26 -10.81
N PHE A 47 -9.77 -12.46 -10.91
CA PHE A 47 -9.67 -13.46 -9.84
C PHE A 47 -8.28 -14.05 -9.66
N TYR A 48 -7.38 -13.92 -10.63
CA TYR A 48 -6.01 -14.37 -10.49
C TYR A 48 -5.10 -13.26 -9.92
N VAL A 49 -5.38 -12.01 -10.28
CA VAL A 49 -4.52 -10.87 -9.94
C VAL A 49 -4.94 -10.20 -8.62
N VAL A 50 -6.24 -10.09 -8.35
CA VAL A 50 -6.74 -9.35 -7.19
C VAL A 50 -6.45 -10.05 -5.86
N PRO A 51 -6.61 -11.37 -5.68
CA PRO A 51 -6.35 -12.01 -4.39
C PRO A 51 -4.93 -11.80 -3.84
N PRO A 52 -3.84 -12.03 -4.60
CA PRO A 52 -2.49 -11.81 -4.06
C PRO A 52 -2.22 -10.33 -3.76
N LEU A 53 -2.76 -9.40 -4.57
CA LEU A 53 -2.62 -7.96 -4.31
C LEU A 53 -3.38 -7.52 -3.05
N ALA A 54 -4.60 -8.02 -2.85
CA ALA A 54 -5.40 -7.73 -1.67
C ALA A 54 -4.72 -8.25 -0.40
N ILE A 55 -4.21 -9.49 -0.43
CA ILE A 55 -3.48 -10.07 0.69
C ILE A 55 -2.22 -9.24 0.99
N GLY A 56 -1.44 -8.88 -0.03
CA GLY A 56 -0.24 -8.06 0.14
C GLY A 56 -0.57 -6.70 0.78
N TYR A 57 -1.68 -6.07 0.38
CA TYR A 57 -2.12 -4.80 0.98
C TYR A 57 -2.55 -4.96 2.44
N LEU A 58 -3.28 -6.02 2.79
CA LEU A 58 -3.69 -6.28 4.16
C LEU A 58 -2.49 -6.53 5.08
N VAL A 59 -1.49 -7.29 4.63
CA VAL A 59 -0.25 -7.52 5.38
C VAL A 59 0.51 -6.22 5.60
N TYR A 60 0.62 -5.38 4.56
CA TYR A 60 1.28 -4.09 4.65
C TYR A 60 0.61 -3.18 5.69
N ASP A 61 -0.72 -3.05 5.65
CA ASP A 61 -1.47 -2.20 6.58
C ASP A 61 -1.36 -2.70 8.04
N GLN A 62 -1.37 -4.02 8.26
CA GLN A 62 -1.16 -4.58 9.59
C GLN A 62 0.27 -4.36 10.10
N ALA A 63 1.27 -4.57 9.25
CA ALA A 63 2.67 -4.37 9.63
C ALA A 63 2.95 -2.92 10.05
N GLU A 64 2.43 -1.94 9.31
CA GLU A 64 2.61 -0.52 9.64
C GLU A 64 1.93 -0.16 10.97
N LYS A 65 0.71 -0.65 11.20
CA LYS A 65 -0.04 -0.41 12.45
C LYS A 65 0.65 -1.01 13.67
N GLU A 66 1.15 -2.24 13.56
CA GLU A 66 1.90 -2.88 14.65
C GLU A 66 3.24 -2.19 14.89
N HIS A 67 3.93 -1.75 13.83
CA HIS A 67 5.16 -0.98 13.97
C HIS A 67 4.92 0.33 14.73
N GLU A 68 3.89 1.10 14.36
CA GLU A 68 3.51 2.31 15.10
C GLU A 68 3.10 2.03 16.54
N ARG A 69 2.42 0.89 16.81
CA ARG A 69 2.01 0.50 18.17
C ARG A 69 3.22 0.19 19.06
N LEU A 70 4.18 -0.57 18.54
CA LEU A 70 5.39 -0.99 19.27
C LEU A 70 6.36 0.17 19.51
N MET A 71 6.37 1.18 18.64
CA MET A 71 7.20 2.38 18.81
C MET A 71 6.67 3.32 19.91
N ARG A 72 5.46 3.09 20.44
CA ARG A 72 4.93 3.86 21.58
C ARG A 72 5.43 3.28 22.89
N LYS A 73 5.73 4.17 23.85
CA LYS A 73 6.11 3.78 25.21
C LYS A 73 4.94 3.11 25.92
N ASN A 74 5.20 2.00 26.61
CA ASN A 74 4.21 1.30 27.43
C ASN A 74 4.21 1.89 28.86
N PRO A 75 3.06 2.38 29.38
CA PRO A 75 3.00 2.98 30.72
C PRO A 75 3.29 1.98 31.86
N ALA A 76 3.03 0.68 31.66
CA ALA A 76 3.23 -0.35 32.69
C ALA A 76 4.70 -0.56 33.07
N ASP A 77 5.64 -0.17 32.22
CA ASP A 77 7.07 -0.33 32.47
C ASP A 77 7.61 0.67 33.51
N TYR A 78 6.83 1.71 33.86
CA TYR A 78 7.25 2.78 34.77
C TYR A 78 6.61 2.68 36.17
N GLU A 79 5.82 1.65 36.46
CA GLU A 79 5.08 1.54 37.74
C GLU A 79 5.99 1.23 38.95
N ASN A 80 7.13 0.55 38.74
CA ASN A 80 8.02 0.07 39.81
C ASN A 80 9.39 0.79 39.87
N ASP A 81 9.62 1.81 39.04
CA ASP A 81 10.90 2.55 39.00
C ASP A 81 11.20 3.29 40.32
N ASN A 82 10.14 3.66 41.03
CA ASN A 82 10.16 4.30 42.36
C ASN A 82 10.58 3.34 43.50
N VAL A 83 10.43 2.02 43.33
CA VAL A 83 10.71 1.00 44.37
C VAL A 83 12.18 0.56 44.34
N ILE A 84 12.80 0.49 43.16
CA ILE A 84 14.20 0.10 43.00
C ILE A 84 15.16 1.19 43.50
N LYS A 85 14.73 2.47 43.46
CA LYS A 85 15.49 3.60 44.00
C LYS A 85 15.72 3.53 45.52
N TRP A 86 14.90 2.77 46.26
CA TRP A 86 15.04 2.60 47.72
C TRP A 86 16.02 1.49 48.15
N CYS A 87 16.46 0.62 47.23
CA CYS A 87 17.41 -0.46 47.54
C CYS A 87 18.89 -0.07 47.28
N LEU A 88 19.13 1.01 46.53
CA LEU A 88 20.43 1.65 46.36
C LEU A 88 20.48 2.90 47.25
N GLY A 89 20.77 2.72 48.54
CA GLY A 89 20.93 3.84 49.47
C GLY A 89 22.18 4.69 49.17
N THR A 90 22.07 5.98 49.53
CA THR A 90 23.15 7.00 49.73
C THR A 90 23.55 7.73 48.43
N THR A 91 23.51 9.06 48.23
CA THR A 91 23.36 10.32 49.01
C THR A 91 22.98 11.40 47.97
N GLU A 92 22.15 12.43 48.18
CA GLU A 92 22.44 13.65 48.95
C GLU A 92 21.17 14.54 48.89
N GLN A 93 20.77 15.11 50.04
CA GLN A 93 19.82 16.23 50.11
C GLN A 93 20.59 17.55 49.98
N LEU A 94 20.02 18.54 49.28
CA LEU A 94 20.13 20.01 49.45
C LEU A 94 19.58 20.62 48.13
N SER A 95 18.56 21.47 48.06
CA SER A 95 18.16 22.56 48.95
C SER A 95 16.69 22.95 48.71
N LEU A 96 16.13 23.58 49.74
CA LEU A 96 14.83 24.25 49.79
C LEU A 96 14.66 25.29 48.67
N GLY A 97 13.46 25.39 48.09
CA GLY A 97 13.15 26.47 47.14
C GLY A 97 11.68 26.49 46.70
N THR A 98 10.88 27.25 47.44
CA THR A 98 9.49 27.65 47.23
C THR A 98 9.18 28.29 45.87
N VAL A 99 7.92 28.10 45.42
CA VAL A 99 7.05 29.05 44.70
C VAL A 99 7.41 29.38 43.24
N SER A 100 6.53 28.96 42.32
CA SER A 100 5.88 29.89 41.37
C SER A 100 4.72 29.19 40.67
N THR A 101 3.51 29.62 41.00
CA THR A 101 2.36 29.59 40.09
C THR A 101 2.79 30.25 38.78
N ASP A 102 2.56 29.63 37.63
CA ASP A 102 2.02 30.37 36.48
C ASP A 102 1.58 29.47 35.32
N HIS A 103 0.32 29.65 34.98
CA HIS A 103 -0.31 29.57 33.67
C HIS A 103 0.56 29.05 32.51
N LYS A 104 0.16 27.90 31.96
CA LYS A 104 -0.37 27.82 30.58
C LYS A 104 -0.90 26.43 30.25
N ILE A 105 -2.20 26.28 30.48
CA ILE A 105 -3.09 25.60 29.53
C ILE A 105 -2.90 26.30 28.18
N TRP A 106 -2.33 25.61 27.19
CA TRP A 106 -2.74 25.73 25.79
C TRP A 106 -2.54 24.38 25.10
N LYS A 107 -3.67 23.86 24.61
CA LYS A 107 -3.81 22.66 23.79
C LYS A 107 -2.80 22.66 22.64
N VAL A 108 -1.98 21.61 22.54
CA VAL A 108 -1.41 21.19 21.27
C VAL A 108 -2.48 20.37 20.55
N SER A 109 -3.30 21.08 19.76
CA SER A 109 -4.09 20.48 18.69
C SER A 109 -3.13 19.83 17.70
N THR A 110 -3.16 18.51 17.62
CA THR A 110 -2.56 17.75 16.52
C THR A 110 -3.67 17.29 15.59
N ASP A 111 -4.33 18.24 14.93
CA ASP A 111 -5.02 17.95 13.67
C ASP A 111 -3.95 17.74 12.58
N ARG A 112 -3.64 16.48 12.27
CA ARG A 112 -2.95 16.14 11.02
C ARG A 112 -3.96 16.24 9.88
N PRO A 113 -3.67 16.96 8.78
CA PRO A 113 -4.59 17.08 7.66
C PRO A 113 -4.81 15.70 7.01
N ARG A 114 -6.10 15.35 6.91
CA ARG A 114 -6.65 14.25 6.12
C ARG A 114 -6.08 14.33 4.70
N LYS A 115 -5.22 13.40 4.31
CA LYS A 115 -4.85 13.25 2.89
C LYS A 115 -6.08 12.76 2.14
N GLN A 116 -6.67 13.67 1.36
CA GLN A 116 -7.60 13.32 0.30
C GLN A 116 -6.86 12.49 -0.75
N LYS A 117 -7.33 11.27 -0.97
CA LYS A 117 -7.36 10.62 -2.27
C LYS A 117 -8.68 9.87 -2.39
#